data_AF-A0A486RRZ7-F1
#
_entry.id   AF-A0A486RRZ7-F1
#
_cell.length_a   1.000
_cell.length_b   1.000
_cell.length_c   1.000
_cell.angle_alpha   90.00
_cell.angle_beta   90.00
_cell.angle_gamma   90.00
#
_symmetry.space_group_name_H-M   'P 1'
#
loop_
_entity.id
_entity.type
_entity.pdbx_description
1 polymer ?
#
loop_
_entity_poly.entity_id
_entity_poly.type
_entity_poly.pdbx_seq_one_letter_code
_entity_poly.pdbx_strand_id
1 'polypeptide(L)' 'MNSFVAFIVKDLLGQASILIAFIAMLGLILQKKSPGKTAEGTFKTLLGFLIMMAGINIIVATLTFLNDIFT' A
#
# COMPACT_ATOMS: atom_id res chain seq x y z
N MET A 1 -0.71 4.51 -28.17
CA MET A 1 -0.03 5.66 -27.54
C MET A 1 0.16 5.33 -26.05
N ASN A 2 1.38 4.93 -25.71
CA ASN A 2 1.99 4.79 -24.37
C ASN A 2 1.44 3.70 -23.41
N SER A 3 1.46 2.43 -23.81
CA SER A 3 1.18 1.27 -22.92
C SER A 3 1.99 1.31 -21.61
N PHE A 4 3.18 1.91 -21.63
CA PHE A 4 4.01 2.10 -20.43
C PHE A 4 3.40 3.07 -19.40
N VAL A 5 2.76 4.14 -19.85
CA VAL A 5 2.06 5.11 -18.97
C VAL A 5 0.77 4.49 -18.43
N ALA A 6 0.05 3.72 -19.26
CA ALA A 6 -1.11 2.97 -18.78
C ALA A 6 -0.70 1.95 -17.71
N PHE A 7 0.39 1.21 -17.89
CA PHE A 7 0.89 0.25 -16.91
C PHE A 7 1.26 0.91 -15.57
N ILE A 8 1.99 2.03 -15.60
CA ILE A 8 2.35 2.76 -14.37
C ILE A 8 1.11 3.30 -13.65
N VAL A 9 0.13 3.85 -14.39
CA VAL A 9 -1.04 4.49 -13.78
C VAL A 9 -2.12 3.49 -13.38
N LYS A 10 -2.38 2.45 -14.17
CA LYS A 10 -3.44 1.48 -13.88
C LYS A 10 -2.96 0.31 -13.03
N ASP A 11 -1.80 -0.27 -13.33
CA ASP A 11 -1.37 -1.52 -12.70
C ASP A 11 -0.48 -1.26 -11.48
N LEU A 12 0.39 -0.25 -11.51
CA LEU A 12 1.32 0.06 -10.42
C LEU A 12 0.71 1.01 -9.37
N LEU A 13 0.13 2.13 -9.83
CA LEU A 13 -0.54 3.11 -8.96
C LEU A 13 -1.96 2.68 -8.56
N GLY A 14 -2.56 1.73 -9.28
CA GLY A 14 -3.87 1.16 -8.93
C GLY A 14 -3.83 0.30 -7.67
N GLN A 15 -2.66 -0.23 -7.30
CA GLN A 15 -2.49 -0.97 -6.06
C GLN A 15 -2.00 -0.04 -4.95
N ALA A 16 -2.91 0.26 -3.99
CA ALA A 16 -2.64 1.21 -2.91
C ALA A 16 -1.38 0.88 -2.08
N SER A 17 -1.06 -0.40 -1.89
CA SER A 17 0.15 -0.84 -1.17
C SER A 17 1.44 -0.42 -1.86
N ILE A 18 1.47 -0.53 -3.20
CA ILE A 18 2.63 -0.21 -4.02
C ILE A 18 2.81 1.31 -4.07
N LEU A 19 1.70 2.05 -4.25
CA LEU A 19 1.72 3.51 -4.26
C LEU A 19 2.33 4.08 -2.97
N ILE A 20 1.90 3.57 -1.81
CA ILE A 20 2.41 4.01 -0.51
C ILE A 20 3.89 3.63 -0.30
N ALA A 21 4.32 2.45 -0.79
CA ALA A 21 5.73 2.07 -0.77
C ALA A 21 6.59 2.99 -1.66
N PHE A 22 6.11 3.40 -2.83
CA PHE A 22 6.81 4.35 -3.69
C PHE A 22 6.95 5.74 -3.05
N ILE A 23 5.91 6.21 -2.36
CA ILE A 23 5.96 7.48 -1.63
C ILE A 23 7.03 7.40 -0.52
N ALA A 24 7.08 6.30 0.24
CA ALA A 24 8.09 6.09 1.27
C ALA A 24 9.51 6.03 0.69
N MET A 25 9.68 5.32 -0.43
CA MET A 25 10.96 5.23 -1.14
C MET A 25 11.43 6.62 -1.60
N LEU A 26 10.58 7.39 -2.26
CA LEU A 26 10.88 8.77 -2.69
C LEU A 26 11.22 9.66 -1.50
N GLY A 27 10.44 9.58 -0.41
CA GLY A 27 10.69 10.34 0.81
C GLY A 27 12.05 10.03 1.45
N LEU A 28 12.47 8.76 1.47
CA LEU A 28 13.76 8.34 2.03
C LEU A 28 14.95 8.70 1.14
N ILE A 29 14.76 8.65 -0.18
CA ILE A 29 15.75 9.14 -1.16
C ILE A 29 15.95 10.65 -1.01
N LEU A 30 14.86 11.42 -0.90
CA LEU A 30 14.92 12.87 -0.69
C LEU A 30 15.58 13.23 0.65
N GLN A 31 15.39 12.40 1.69
CA GLN A 31 16.09 12.50 2.97
C GLN A 31 17.57 12.05 2.92
N LYS A 32 18.08 11.67 1.74
CA LYS A 32 19.46 11.20 1.51
C LYS A 32 19.89 10.07 2.44
N LYS A 33 18.97 9.17 2.81
CA LYS A 33 19.31 7.97 3.59
C LYS A 33 20.10 6.98 2.74
N SER A 34 20.92 6.15 3.40
CA SER A 34 21.69 5.11 2.71
C SER A 34 20.76 4.16 1.93
N PRO A 35 21.24 3.54 0.83
CA PRO A 35 20.41 2.64 0.03
C PRO A 35 19.79 1.50 0.84
N GLY A 36 20.55 0.94 1.79
CA GLY A 36 20.05 -0.10 2.71
C GLY A 36 18.91 0.41 3.62
N LYS A 37 19.02 1.62 4.16
CA LYS A 37 17.97 2.22 4.99
C LYS A 37 16.74 2.63 4.19
N THR A 38 16.93 3.01 2.92
CA THR A 38 15.84 3.31 1.99
C THR A 38 15.04 2.04 1.67
N ALA A 39 15.71 0.94 1.33
CA ALA A 39 15.06 -0.35 1.09
C ALA A 39 14.35 -0.86 2.35
N GLU A 40 15.03 -0.87 3.50
CA GLU A 40 14.46 -1.28 4.79
C GLU A 40 13.18 -0.48 5.13
N GLY A 41 13.23 0.85 4.98
CA GLY A 41 12.09 1.72 5.24
C GLY A 41 10.93 1.49 4.26
N THR A 42 11.23 1.32 2.98
CA THR A 42 10.23 1.02 1.94
C THR A 42 9.50 -0.29 2.22
N PHE A 43 10.23 -1.35 2.56
CA PHE A 43 9.64 -2.63 2.95
C PHE A 43 8.81 -2.55 4.23
N LYS A 44 9.28 -1.82 5.24
CA LYS A 44 8.50 -1.57 6.47
C LYS A 44 7.17 -0.89 6.18
N THR A 45 7.17 0.11 5.30
CA THR A 45 5.93 0.81 4.90
C THR A 45 4.99 -0.11 4.13
N LEU A 46 5.51 -0.92 3.20
CA LEU A 46 4.72 -1.90 2.45
C LEU A 46 4.09 -2.94 3.40
N LEU A 47 4.89 -3.54 4.27
CA LEU A 47 4.42 -4.55 5.24
C LEU A 47 3.40 -3.97 6.22
N GLY A 48 3.64 -2.74 6.72
CA GLY A 48 2.71 -2.05 7.60
C GLY A 48 1.34 -1.85 6.96
N PHE A 49 1.31 -1.45 5.68
CA PHE A 49 0.06 -1.30 4.93
C PHE A 49 -0.66 -2.64 4.72
N LEU A 50 0.07 -3.71 4.40
CA LEU A 50 -0.52 -5.04 4.23
C LEU A 50 -1.17 -5.55 5.52
N ILE A 51 -0.48 -5.38 6.66
CA ILE A 51 -1.00 -5.77 7.98
C ILE A 51 -2.25 -4.94 8.32
N MET A 52 -2.22 -3.64 8.07
CA MET A 52 -3.37 -2.75 8.27
C MET A 52 -4.57 -3.21 7.42
N MET A 53 -4.37 -3.51 6.14
CA MET A 53 -5.43 -3.98 5.26
C MET A 53 -6.02 -5.33 5.69
N ALA A 54 -5.18 -6.24 6.19
CA ALA A 54 -5.65 -7.49 6.76
C ALA A 54 -6.57 -7.24 7.98
N GLY A 55 -6.19 -6.32 8.88
CA GLY A 55 -7.02 -5.92 10.01
C GLY A 55 -8.34 -5.26 9.59
N ILE A 56 -8.31 -4.36 8.61
CA ILE A 56 -9.52 -3.71 8.05
C ILE A 56 -10.48 -4.76 7.50
N ASN A 57 -9.99 -5.74 6.75
CA ASN A 57 -10.85 -6.79 6.18
C ASN A 57 -11.54 -7.63 7.25
N ILE A 58 -10.87 -7.91 8.38
CA ILE A 58 -11.49 -8.60 9.51
C ILE A 58 -12.61 -7.75 10.11
N ILE A 59 -12.38 -6.45 10.31
CA ILE A 59 -13.38 -5.52 10.85
C ILE A 59 -14.57 -5.39 9.90
N VAL A 60 -14.32 -5.25 8.60
CA VAL A 60 -15.39 -5.16 7.60
C VAL A 60 -16.20 -6.45 7.58
N ALA A 61 -15.55 -7.62 7.63
CA ALA A 61 -16.27 -8.90 7.66
C ALA A 61 -17.18 -9.04 8.88
N THR A 62 -16.73 -8.63 10.07
CA THR A 62 -17.56 -8.67 11.28
C THR A 62 -18.69 -7.65 11.24
N LEU A 63 -18.46 -6.46 10.70
CA LEU A 63 -19.51 -5.44 10.54
C LEU A 63 -20.55 -5.85 9.48
N THR A 64 -20.14 -6.47 8.38
CA THR A 64 -21.07 -7.03 7.38
C THR A 64 -21.91 -8.13 7.98
N PHE A 65 -21.29 -9.09 8.67
CA PHE A 65 -22.03 -10.15 9.38
C PHE A 65 -23.04 -9.59 10.39
N LEU A 66 -22.66 -8.53 11.11
CA LEU A 66 -23.56 -7.84 12.02
C LEU A 66 -24.74 -7.21 11.29
N ASN A 67 -24.50 -6.55 10.15
CA ASN A 67 -25.54 -5.93 9.33
C ASN A 67 -26.55 -6.97 8.82
N ASP A 68 -26.08 -8.12 8.37
CA ASP A 68 -26.90 -9.22 7.88
C ASP A 68 -27.80 -9.84 8.97
N ILE A 69 -27.45 -9.74 10.25
CA ILE A 69 -28.30 -10.20 11.36
C ILE A 69 -29.44 -9.21 11.64
N PHE A 70 -29.22 -7.91 11.39
CA PHE A 70 -30.17 -6.86 11.73
C PHE A 70 -31.15 -6.49 10.59
N THR A 71 -30.92 -7.00 9.38
CA THR A 71 -31.82 -6.87 8.21
C THR A 71 -32.51 -8.18 7.93
#